data_AF-A0A364JVS4-F1
#
_entry.id   AF-A0A364JVS4-F1
#
_cell.length_a   1.000
_cell.length_b   1.000
_cell.length_c   1.000
_cell.angle_alpha   90.00
_cell.angle_beta   90.00
_cell.angle_gamma   90.00
#
_symmetry.space_group_name_H-M   'P 1'
#
loop_
_entity.id
_entity.type
_entity.pdbx_description
1 polymer ?
#
loop_
_entity_poly.entity_id
_entity_poly.type
_entity_poly.pdbx_seq_one_letter_code
_entity_poly.pdbx_strand_id
1 'polypeptide(L)'
;MSRVDAQIKLRLPEALRDRIKAYADAHKRSMNAEIVRILEKEFPEALDMTGQIEKLVEMLEFLRDGKANDQNVGTMAAIIQETIEGIVTGRVRGVDETARSYIETEWQRYQEDLLKNNDFNTSLDEEEVRSLYHSGTTAKYVWPDGEIGPKEQKRERGAGAPKDYDDPDFPD
;
A
#
# COMPACT_ATOMS: atom_id res chain seq x y z
N MET A 1 33.95 5.75 17.08
CA MET A 1 34.96 6.48 16.29
C MET A 1 34.26 7.64 15.61
N SER A 2 34.82 8.86 15.60
CA SER A 2 34.25 9.98 14.85
C SER A 2 34.45 9.75 13.36
N ARG A 3 33.36 9.66 12.57
CA ARG A 3 33.46 9.78 11.11
C ARG A 3 34.06 11.15 10.82
N VAL A 4 35.22 11.17 10.15
CA VAL A 4 35.82 12.41 9.65
C VAL A 4 35.20 12.66 8.29
N ASP A 5 34.05 13.34 8.28
CA ASP A 5 33.32 13.63 7.05
C ASP A 5 34.20 14.50 6.14
N ALA A 6 34.55 13.96 4.97
CA ALA A 6 35.49 14.61 4.06
C ALA A 6 34.87 15.87 3.43
N GLN A 7 35.37 17.05 3.81
CA GLN A 7 34.86 18.31 3.27
C GLN A 7 35.36 18.57 1.84
N ILE A 8 34.51 18.32 0.85
CA ILE A 8 34.81 18.56 -0.57
C ILE A 8 34.39 19.98 -0.99
N LYS A 9 35.27 20.70 -1.69
CA LYS A 9 34.97 22.01 -2.28
C LYS A 9 34.32 21.86 -3.66
N LEU A 10 33.00 21.69 -3.70
CA LEU A 10 32.23 21.56 -4.93
C LEU A 10 32.04 22.93 -5.64
N ARG A 11 32.23 22.97 -6.96
CA ARG A 11 31.87 24.12 -7.80
C ARG A 11 30.52 23.84 -8.48
N LEU A 12 29.49 24.60 -8.09
CA LEU A 12 28.16 24.51 -8.66
C LEU A 12 27.88 25.70 -9.59
N PRO A 13 27.12 25.51 -10.69
CA PRO A 13 26.50 26.62 -11.41
C PRO A 13 25.60 27.42 -10.47
N GLU A 14 25.63 28.75 -10.58
CA GLU A 14 24.93 29.67 -9.67
C GLU A 14 23.41 29.36 -9.59
N ALA A 15 22.75 29.22 -10.74
CA ALA A 15 21.33 28.89 -10.79
C ALA A 15 20.97 27.53 -10.14
N LEU A 16 21.90 26.57 -10.09
CA LEU A 16 21.68 25.29 -9.39
C LEU A 16 21.87 25.45 -7.87
N ARG A 17 22.93 26.16 -7.45
CA ARG A 17 23.18 26.51 -6.04
C ARG A 17 21.96 27.19 -5.42
N ASP A 18 21.41 28.18 -6.11
CA ASP A 18 20.33 29.01 -5.56
C ASP A 18 19.00 28.25 -5.48
N ARG A 19 18.72 27.35 -6.44
CA ARG A 19 17.59 26.39 -6.37
C ARG A 19 17.71 25.44 -5.18
N ILE A 20 18.88 24.85 -4.95
CA ILE A 20 19.12 23.94 -3.82
C ILE A 20 18.97 24.70 -2.50
N LYS A 21 19.55 25.90 -2.40
CA LYS A 21 19.43 26.75 -1.21
C LYS A 21 17.98 27.09 -0.88
N ALA A 22 17.19 27.55 -1.85
CA ALA A 22 15.78 27.88 -1.63
C ALA A 22 14.96 26.68 -1.11
N TYR A 23 15.23 25.48 -1.62
CA TYR A 23 14.59 24.26 -1.14
C TYR A 23 15.06 23.87 0.28
N ALA A 24 16.35 23.99 0.57
CA ALA A 24 16.91 23.72 1.90
C ALA A 24 16.35 24.68 2.97
N ASP A 25 16.31 25.99 2.66
CA ASP A 25 15.79 27.04 3.53
C ASP A 25 14.29 26.79 3.84
N ALA A 26 13.48 26.42 2.83
CA ALA A 26 12.07 26.07 3.01
C ALA A 26 11.85 24.84 3.93
N HIS A 27 12.79 23.89 3.93
CA HIS A 27 12.77 22.71 4.79
C HIS A 27 13.55 22.87 6.10
N LYS A 28 14.02 24.09 6.43
CA LYS A 28 14.82 24.42 7.62
C LYS A 28 16.10 23.58 7.75
N ARG A 29 16.73 23.23 6.62
CA ARG A 29 18.01 22.49 6.55
C ARG A 29 19.13 23.40 6.05
N SER A 30 20.37 23.07 6.37
CA SER A 30 21.51 23.71 5.69
C SER A 30 21.59 23.24 4.24
N MET A 31 22.09 24.10 3.34
CA MET A 31 22.32 23.75 1.94
C MET A 31 23.18 22.47 1.80
N ASN A 32 24.17 22.28 2.67
CA ASN A 32 25.00 21.06 2.68
C ASN A 32 24.19 19.82 3.08
N ALA A 33 23.33 19.91 4.10
CA ALA A 33 22.48 18.78 4.52
C ALA A 33 21.50 18.38 3.41
N GLU A 34 20.98 19.34 2.64
CA GLU A 34 20.10 19.05 1.50
C GLU A 34 20.87 18.45 0.30
N ILE A 35 22.10 18.92 0.04
CA ILE A 35 23.00 18.28 -0.96
C ILE A 35 23.29 16.83 -0.57
N VAL A 36 23.68 16.58 0.69
CA VAL A 36 23.95 15.23 1.20
C VAL A 36 22.70 14.34 1.08
N ARG A 37 21.53 14.81 1.54
CA ARG A 37 20.26 14.08 1.44
C ARG A 37 19.90 13.69 -0.01
N ILE A 38 20.17 14.56 -0.98
CA ILE A 38 19.96 14.26 -2.41
C ILE A 38 20.99 13.23 -2.87
N LEU A 39 22.28 13.38 -2.52
CA LEU A 39 23.32 12.43 -2.90
C LEU A 39 23.11 11.05 -2.29
N GLU A 40 22.68 10.94 -1.02
CA GLU A 40 22.33 9.66 -0.38
C GLU A 40 21.11 8.99 -1.04
N LYS A 41 20.17 9.77 -1.57
CA LYS A 41 19.01 9.27 -2.31
C LYS A 41 19.38 8.75 -3.71
N GLU A 42 20.20 9.49 -4.45
CA GLU A 42 20.56 9.15 -5.83
C GLU A 42 21.78 8.19 -5.92
N PHE A 43 22.62 8.17 -4.88
CA PHE A 43 23.77 7.28 -4.71
C PHE A 43 23.72 6.58 -3.34
N PRO A 44 22.72 5.71 -3.10
CA PRO A 44 22.63 4.95 -1.87
C PRO A 44 23.85 4.05 -1.66
N GLU A 45 24.19 3.78 -0.40
CA GLU A 45 25.32 2.91 -0.04
C GLU A 45 25.14 1.52 -0.67
N ALA A 46 26.20 1.02 -1.31
CA ALA A 46 26.16 -0.30 -1.94
C ALA A 46 26.05 -1.38 -0.86
N LEU A 47 25.00 -2.18 -0.95
CA LEU A 47 24.71 -3.22 0.03
C LEU A 47 25.60 -4.44 -0.26
N ASP A 48 26.34 -4.90 0.73
CA ASP A 48 27.02 -6.19 0.63
C ASP A 48 26.01 -7.32 0.89
N MET A 49 26.04 -8.36 0.05
CA MET A 49 25.16 -9.52 0.19
C MET A 49 25.39 -10.25 1.52
N THR A 50 26.66 -10.41 1.93
CA THR A 50 27.00 -11.09 3.18
C THR A 50 26.37 -10.38 4.37
N GLY A 51 26.55 -9.05 4.46
CA GLY A 51 25.96 -8.25 5.53
C GLY A 51 24.42 -8.20 5.53
N GLN A 52 23.75 -8.41 4.39
CA GLN A 52 22.29 -8.55 4.37
C GLN A 52 21.84 -9.95 4.83
N ILE A 53 22.55 -11.01 4.45
CA ILE A 53 22.29 -12.36 4.95
C ILE A 53 22.49 -12.42 6.48
N GLU A 54 23.54 -11.79 7.01
CA GLU A 54 23.79 -11.71 8.47
C GLU A 54 22.62 -11.08 9.23
N LYS A 55 22.09 -9.94 8.77
CA LYS A 55 20.90 -9.29 9.36
C LYS A 55 19.65 -10.17 9.31
N LEU A 56 19.43 -10.88 8.19
CA LEU A 56 18.30 -11.79 8.04
C LEU A 56 18.40 -12.98 9.00
N VAL A 57 19.61 -13.51 9.24
CA VAL A 57 19.88 -14.56 10.23
C VAL A 57 19.65 -14.03 11.64
N GLU A 58 20.21 -12.88 12.02
CA GLU A 58 20.02 -12.27 13.34
C GLU A 58 18.52 -12.07 13.66
N MET A 59 17.75 -11.56 12.70
CA MET A 59 16.31 -11.37 12.85
C MET A 59 15.54 -12.69 12.96
N LEU A 60 15.93 -13.72 12.20
CA LEU A 60 15.35 -15.05 12.28
C LEU A 60 15.59 -15.71 13.65
N GLU A 61 16.79 -15.53 14.23
CA GLU A 61 17.07 -15.97 15.60
C GLU A 61 16.23 -15.22 16.62
N PHE A 62 16.04 -13.90 16.44
CA PHE A 62 15.22 -13.09 17.33
C PHE A 62 13.74 -13.49 17.33
N LEU A 63 13.20 -13.91 16.17
CA LEU A 63 11.86 -14.48 16.06
C LEU A 63 11.79 -15.90 16.67
N ARG A 64 12.78 -16.77 16.38
CA ARG A 64 12.86 -18.14 16.90
C ARG A 64 12.89 -18.18 18.43
N ASP A 65 13.61 -17.25 19.04
CA ASP A 65 13.79 -17.15 20.50
C ASP A 65 12.53 -16.66 21.25
N GLY A 66 11.36 -16.58 20.57
CA GLY A 66 10.07 -16.25 21.19
C GLY A 66 9.93 -14.78 21.61
N LYS A 67 10.89 -13.92 21.24
CA LYS A 67 10.85 -12.47 21.48
C LYS A 67 10.07 -11.73 20.39
N ALA A 68 9.49 -12.44 19.44
CA ALA A 68 8.64 -11.92 18.38
C ALA A 68 7.49 -11.08 18.96
N ASN A 69 7.51 -9.78 18.66
CA ASN A 69 6.38 -8.88 18.75
C ASN A 69 6.11 -8.32 17.34
N ASP A 70 5.00 -7.61 17.16
CA ASP A 70 4.60 -7.08 15.84
C ASP A 70 5.66 -6.14 15.23
N GLN A 71 6.41 -5.41 16.08
CA GLN A 71 7.51 -4.55 15.65
C GLN A 71 8.66 -5.34 15.03
N ASN A 72 8.99 -6.52 15.55
CA ASN A 72 10.06 -7.38 15.03
C ASN A 72 9.66 -8.00 13.69
N VAL A 73 8.40 -8.43 13.55
CA VAL A 73 7.84 -8.93 12.29
C VAL A 73 7.84 -7.83 11.23
N GLY A 74 7.42 -6.61 11.58
CA GLY A 74 7.50 -5.45 10.69
C GLY A 74 8.94 -5.09 10.28
N THR A 75 9.90 -5.20 11.22
CA THR A 75 11.32 -4.96 10.94
C THR A 75 11.90 -6.04 10.02
N MET A 76 11.54 -7.31 10.20
CA MET A 76 11.94 -8.39 9.29
C MET A 76 11.40 -8.15 7.88
N ALA A 77 10.12 -7.80 7.75
CA ALA A 77 9.51 -7.50 6.45
C ALA A 77 10.23 -6.34 5.74
N ALA A 78 10.58 -5.28 6.48
CA ALA A 78 11.34 -4.15 5.94
C ALA A 78 12.74 -4.55 5.45
N ILE A 79 13.49 -5.36 6.21
CA ILE A 79 14.83 -5.83 5.80
C ILE A 79 14.75 -6.75 4.57
N ILE A 80 13.74 -7.64 4.50
CA ILE A 80 13.52 -8.50 3.34
C ILE A 80 13.20 -7.65 2.09
N GLN A 81 12.29 -6.68 2.22
CA GLN A 81 11.96 -5.75 1.14
C GLN A 81 13.19 -4.95 0.68
N GLU A 82 13.94 -4.34 1.60
CA GLU A 82 15.17 -3.58 1.28
C GLU A 82 16.19 -4.46 0.54
N THR A 83 16.33 -5.72 0.95
CA THR A 83 17.24 -6.68 0.32
C THR A 83 16.79 -7.04 -1.09
N ILE A 84 15.51 -7.37 -1.30
CA ILE A 84 14.96 -7.71 -2.62
C ILE A 84 15.09 -6.51 -3.57
N GLU A 85 14.63 -5.32 -3.14
CA GLU A 85 14.80 -4.09 -3.91
C GLU A 85 16.27 -3.80 -4.21
N GLY A 86 17.17 -4.06 -3.25
CA GLY A 86 18.61 -3.93 -3.41
C GLY A 86 19.18 -4.85 -4.49
N ILE A 87 18.69 -6.09 -4.60
CA ILE A 87 19.11 -7.06 -5.63
C ILE A 87 18.61 -6.61 -7.01
N VAL A 88 17.32 -6.28 -7.13
CA VAL A 88 16.67 -5.86 -8.38
C VAL A 88 17.31 -4.58 -8.93
N THR A 89 17.54 -3.58 -8.06
CA THR A 89 18.21 -2.33 -8.45
C THR A 89 19.73 -2.46 -8.68
N GLY A 90 20.32 -3.64 -8.52
CA GLY A 90 21.76 -3.87 -8.65
C GLY A 90 22.62 -3.22 -7.55
N ARG A 91 22.02 -2.71 -6.47
CA ARG A 91 22.73 -2.18 -5.30
C ARG A 91 23.42 -3.27 -4.50
N VAL A 92 22.85 -4.48 -4.46
CA VAL A 92 23.44 -5.66 -3.84
C VAL A 92 24.43 -6.31 -4.79
N ARG A 93 25.70 -6.34 -4.39
CA ARG A 93 26.79 -6.95 -5.16
C ARG A 93 26.89 -8.45 -4.92
N GLY A 94 27.45 -9.19 -5.88
CA GLY A 94 27.66 -10.64 -5.78
C GLY A 94 26.49 -11.51 -6.26
N VAL A 95 25.38 -10.92 -6.71
CA VAL A 95 24.28 -11.65 -7.37
C VAL A 95 24.48 -11.69 -8.88
N ASP A 96 24.38 -12.88 -9.46
CA ASP A 96 24.43 -13.09 -10.90
C ASP A 96 23.16 -12.55 -11.60
N GLU A 97 23.25 -12.36 -12.92
CA GLU A 97 22.17 -11.74 -13.69
C GLU A 97 20.92 -12.63 -13.80
N THR A 98 21.07 -13.96 -13.77
CA THR A 98 19.94 -14.88 -13.89
C THR A 98 19.13 -14.94 -12.60
N ALA A 99 19.80 -14.94 -11.45
CA ALA A 99 19.16 -14.79 -10.14
C ALA A 99 18.49 -13.41 -10.00
N ARG A 100 19.14 -12.33 -10.45
CA ARG A 100 18.56 -10.97 -10.44
C ARG A 100 17.26 -10.90 -11.24
N SER A 101 17.27 -11.38 -12.50
CA SER A 101 16.10 -11.35 -13.37
C SER A 101 14.94 -12.21 -12.85
N TYR A 102 15.24 -13.36 -12.23
CA TYR A 102 14.24 -14.18 -11.56
C TYR A 102 13.61 -13.45 -10.37
N ILE A 103 14.43 -12.87 -9.48
CA ILE A 103 13.97 -12.12 -8.31
C ILE A 103 13.16 -10.88 -8.72
N GLU A 104 13.57 -10.18 -9.78
CA GLU A 104 12.82 -9.06 -10.35
C GLU A 104 11.43 -9.50 -10.84
N THR A 105 11.34 -10.61 -11.57
CA THR A 105 10.07 -11.13 -12.10
C THR A 105 9.09 -11.47 -10.98
N GLU A 106 9.54 -12.18 -9.95
CA GLU A 106 8.66 -12.55 -8.81
C GLU A 106 8.34 -11.33 -7.93
N TRP A 107 9.26 -10.36 -7.79
CA TRP A 107 8.99 -9.12 -7.08
C TRP A 107 7.95 -8.25 -7.78
N GLN A 108 8.01 -8.14 -9.12
CA GLN A 108 6.99 -7.43 -9.90
C GLN A 108 5.61 -8.06 -9.72
N ARG A 109 5.48 -9.40 -9.77
CA ARG A 109 4.21 -10.10 -9.50
C ARG A 109 3.67 -9.82 -8.10
N TYR A 110 4.53 -9.90 -7.08
CA TYR A 110 4.13 -9.59 -5.70
C TYR A 110 3.60 -8.15 -5.56
N GLN A 111 4.26 -7.18 -6.19
CA GLN A 111 3.80 -5.79 -6.21
C GLN A 111 2.48 -5.62 -6.96
N GLU A 112 2.29 -6.28 -8.11
CA GLU A 112 1.00 -6.28 -8.81
C GLU A 112 -0.12 -6.88 -7.94
N ASP A 113 0.14 -7.97 -7.24
CA ASP A 113 -0.86 -8.64 -6.41
C ASP A 113 -1.19 -7.83 -5.14
N LEU A 114 -0.22 -7.13 -4.56
CA LEU A 114 -0.49 -6.11 -3.54
C LEU A 114 -1.43 -5.00 -4.08
N LEU A 115 -1.16 -4.49 -5.29
CA LEU A 115 -2.00 -3.44 -5.90
C LEU A 115 -3.43 -3.95 -6.18
N LYS A 116 -3.58 -5.12 -6.80
CA LYS A 116 -4.89 -5.76 -7.07
C LYS A 116 -5.71 -5.98 -5.79
N ASN A 117 -5.04 -6.39 -4.71
CA ASN A 117 -5.69 -6.60 -3.40
C ASN A 117 -6.04 -5.27 -2.68
N ASN A 118 -5.34 -4.17 -3.00
CA ASN A 118 -5.63 -2.85 -2.45
C ASN A 118 -6.81 -2.15 -3.16
N ASP A 119 -6.97 -2.37 -4.47
CA ASP A 119 -8.09 -1.84 -5.26
C ASP A 119 -9.46 -2.35 -4.77
N PHE A 120 -9.53 -3.58 -4.23
CA PHE A 120 -10.75 -4.15 -3.67
C PHE A 120 -11.26 -3.39 -2.42
N ASN A 121 -10.42 -2.56 -1.80
CA ASN A 121 -10.73 -1.86 -0.55
C ASN A 121 -11.11 -0.36 -0.76
N THR A 122 -11.12 0.14 -2.01
CA THR A 122 -11.17 1.60 -2.26
C THR A 122 -12.13 2.05 -3.38
N SER A 123 -13.20 1.30 -3.71
CA SER A 123 -14.19 1.81 -4.69
C SER A 123 -15.66 1.34 -4.58
N LEU A 124 -16.12 0.82 -3.44
CA LEU A 124 -17.56 0.57 -3.22
C LEU A 124 -18.17 1.64 -2.30
N ASP A 125 -19.21 2.33 -2.76
CA ASP A 125 -20.03 3.16 -1.86
C ASP A 125 -20.99 2.32 -1.00
N GLU A 126 -21.62 2.93 0.01
CA GLU A 126 -22.49 2.19 0.94
C GLU A 126 -23.67 1.48 0.25
N GLU A 127 -24.10 1.94 -0.92
CA GLU A 127 -25.20 1.34 -1.68
C GLU A 127 -24.73 0.13 -2.49
N GLU A 128 -23.52 0.20 -3.05
CA GLU A 128 -22.87 -0.91 -3.76
C GLU A 128 -22.50 -2.06 -2.82
N VAL A 129 -22.02 -1.75 -1.61
CA VAL A 129 -21.76 -2.76 -0.56
C VAL A 129 -23.06 -3.50 -0.19
N ARG A 130 -24.17 -2.78 0.02
CA ARG A 130 -25.48 -3.38 0.33
C ARG A 130 -25.99 -4.25 -0.82
N SER A 131 -25.83 -3.82 -2.06
CA SER A 131 -26.25 -4.57 -3.26
C SER A 131 -25.47 -5.87 -3.43
N LEU A 132 -24.15 -5.85 -3.16
CA LEU A 132 -23.29 -7.03 -3.22
C LEU A 132 -23.70 -8.10 -2.21
N TYR A 133 -23.99 -7.70 -0.96
CA TYR A 133 -24.46 -8.63 0.09
C TYR A 133 -25.81 -9.28 -0.21
N HIS A 134 -26.69 -8.63 -0.97
CA HIS A 134 -28.04 -9.12 -1.24
C HIS A 134 -28.18 -9.88 -2.57
N SER A 135 -27.42 -9.49 -3.60
CA SER A 135 -27.57 -10.00 -4.98
C SER A 135 -26.33 -10.71 -5.54
N GLY A 136 -25.17 -10.60 -4.88
CA GLY A 136 -23.89 -11.04 -5.44
C GLY A 136 -23.37 -10.15 -6.58
N THR A 137 -23.98 -8.98 -6.82
CA THR A 137 -23.56 -8.01 -7.85
C THR A 137 -23.44 -6.60 -7.28
N THR A 138 -22.55 -5.78 -7.85
CA THR A 138 -22.34 -4.36 -7.47
C THR A 138 -23.24 -3.38 -8.23
N ALA A 139 -24.30 -3.85 -8.91
CA ALA A 139 -25.19 -2.99 -9.66
C ALA A 139 -26.03 -2.11 -8.72
N LYS A 140 -26.18 -0.82 -9.06
CA LYS A 140 -27.06 0.11 -8.34
C LYS A 140 -28.53 -0.14 -8.69
N TYR A 141 -29.41 0.03 -7.71
CA TYR A 141 -30.87 -0.20 -7.81
C TYR A 141 -31.29 -1.65 -8.10
N VAL A 142 -30.82 -2.60 -7.29
CA VAL A 142 -31.42 -3.96 -7.23
C VAL A 142 -32.59 -3.96 -6.25
N TRP A 143 -33.78 -4.27 -6.73
CA TRP A 143 -35.00 -4.36 -5.92
C TRP A 143 -35.19 -5.78 -5.35
N PRO A 144 -36.00 -5.97 -4.28
CA PRO A 144 -36.20 -7.29 -3.66
C PRO A 144 -36.84 -8.35 -4.58
N ASP A 145 -37.42 -7.94 -5.71
CA ASP A 145 -37.96 -8.80 -6.77
C ASP A 145 -36.94 -9.18 -7.85
N GLY A 146 -35.69 -8.71 -7.73
CA GLY A 146 -34.58 -9.03 -8.64
C GLY A 146 -34.47 -8.13 -9.88
N GLU A 147 -35.34 -7.11 -10.03
CA GLU A 147 -35.20 -6.12 -11.10
C GLU A 147 -34.03 -5.15 -10.84
N ILE A 148 -33.36 -4.73 -11.91
CA ILE A 148 -32.18 -3.85 -11.87
C ILE A 148 -32.48 -2.56 -12.64
N GLY A 149 -32.46 -1.42 -11.94
CA GLY A 149 -32.64 -0.08 -12.52
C GLY A 149 -33.76 0.76 -11.88
N PRO A 150 -33.90 2.03 -12.26
CA PRO A 150 -34.90 2.94 -11.69
C PRO A 150 -36.32 2.58 -12.16
N LYS A 151 -37.20 2.23 -11.22
CA LYS A 151 -38.63 1.97 -11.50
C LYS A 151 -39.40 3.28 -11.70
N GLU A 152 -40.04 3.46 -12.86
CA GLU A 152 -40.98 4.56 -13.07
C GLU A 152 -42.20 4.42 -12.14
N GLN A 153 -42.52 5.48 -11.39
CA GLN A 153 -43.69 5.50 -10.50
C GLN A 153 -44.99 5.44 -11.31
N LYS A 154 -45.59 4.25 -11.42
CA LYS A 154 -46.98 4.11 -11.87
C LYS A 154 -47.92 4.85 -10.92
N ARG A 155 -48.63 5.85 -11.45
CA ARG A 155 -49.69 6.57 -10.73
C ARG A 155 -50.91 5.66 -10.58
N GLU A 156 -51.09 5.04 -9.42
CA GLU A 156 -52.22 4.13 -9.20
C GLU A 156 -53.52 4.84 -8.81
N ARG A 157 -54.61 4.39 -9.42
CA ARG A 157 -55.99 4.84 -9.18
C ARG A 157 -56.79 3.71 -8.54
N GLY A 158 -57.24 3.92 -7.30
CA GLY A 158 -58.57 3.50 -6.81
C GLY A 158 -58.92 2.00 -6.66
N ALA A 159 -59.07 1.59 -5.39
CA ALA A 159 -60.21 0.87 -4.80
C ALA A 159 -60.60 -0.57 -5.22
N GLY A 160 -60.82 -1.43 -4.20
CA GLY A 160 -61.69 -2.63 -4.30
C GLY A 160 -61.38 -3.76 -3.31
N ALA A 161 -62.12 -3.86 -2.20
CA ALA A 161 -62.19 -5.07 -1.35
C ALA A 161 -63.21 -6.08 -1.94
N PRO A 162 -63.06 -7.41 -1.72
CA PRO A 162 -63.75 -8.14 -0.62
C PRO A 162 -62.96 -9.38 -0.08
N LYS A 163 -63.33 -10.20 0.92
CA LYS A 163 -64.31 -10.19 2.04
C LYS A 163 -63.92 -11.24 3.13
N ASP A 164 -64.56 -11.15 4.31
CA ASP A 164 -65.01 -12.19 5.27
C ASP A 164 -64.12 -13.37 5.72
N TYR A 165 -63.88 -13.44 7.04
CA TYR A 165 -64.14 -14.63 7.87
C TYR A 165 -64.60 -14.16 9.28
N ASP A 166 -65.68 -14.76 9.78
CA ASP A 166 -66.43 -14.29 10.96
C ASP A 166 -65.87 -14.77 12.33
N ASP A 167 -66.06 -13.91 13.35
CA ASP A 167 -66.38 -14.13 14.79
C ASP A 167 -65.64 -15.21 15.65
N PRO A 168 -65.45 -14.99 16.98
CA PRO A 168 -66.59 -14.88 17.91
C PRO A 168 -66.47 -13.89 19.10
N ASP A 169 -67.51 -13.06 19.25
CA ASP A 169 -68.37 -12.83 20.44
C ASP A 169 -67.85 -12.20 21.76
N PHE A 170 -68.78 -11.48 22.42
CA PHE A 170 -68.84 -10.96 23.81
C PHE A 170 -67.97 -9.72 24.17
N PRO A 171 -68.37 -8.90 25.19
CA PRO A 171 -69.71 -8.40 25.53
C PRO A 171 -69.68 -6.85 25.78
N ASP A 172 -70.73 -6.13 26.21
CA ASP A 172 -72.14 -6.46 26.52
C ASP A 172 -73.08 -5.55 25.68
#